data_AF-A0A967D7H6-F1
#
_entry.id   AF-A0A967D7H6-F1
#
_cell.length_a   1.000
_cell.length_b   1.000
_cell.length_c   1.000
_cell.angle_alpha   90.00
_cell.angle_beta   90.00
_cell.angle_gamma   90.00
#
_symmetry.space_group_name_H-M   'P 1'
#
loop_
_entity.id
_entity.type
_entity.pdbx_description
1 polymer ?
#
loop_
_entity_poly.entity_id
_entity_poly.type
_entity_poly.pdbx_seq_one_letter_code
_entity_poly.pdbx_strand_id
1 'polypeptide(L)'
;MPHLDPLATSGEYEWLLEEWDYLTIEDVRADGKSLVVTGREDRRDRDEQAAAISVDGSSEFIDEADSFGYVRYLKDENIVMYTSYDDGATTYQHKIGSRTQPTVVYEDSAVKHAGWDANGQPVAFIPGRDINQWMEQEAYYQAAEEEAAEEPAAEEAWD
;
A
#
# COMPACT_ATOMS: atom_id res chain seq x y z
N MET A 1 -13.88 27.18 -13.41
CA MET A 1 -13.37 26.75 -12.09
C MET A 1 -14.60 26.41 -11.26
N PRO A 2 -14.87 25.15 -10.92
CA PRO A 2 -15.96 24.88 -9.99
C PRO A 2 -15.53 25.27 -8.57
N HIS A 3 -16.45 25.93 -7.87
CA HIS A 3 -16.38 26.23 -6.44
C HIS A 3 -16.78 24.96 -5.68
N LEU A 4 -15.92 24.41 -4.84
CA LEU A 4 -16.30 23.35 -3.90
C LEU A 4 -17.00 23.98 -2.69
N ASP A 5 -18.25 23.59 -2.46
CA ASP A 5 -19.08 24.01 -1.33
C ASP A 5 -18.68 23.21 -0.06
N PRO A 6 -18.27 23.86 1.04
CA PRO A 6 -17.80 23.18 2.25
C PRO A 6 -18.92 22.48 3.06
N LEU A 7 -20.15 22.39 2.54
CA LEU A 7 -21.29 21.71 3.16
C LEU A 7 -21.71 20.40 2.46
N ALA A 8 -20.92 19.90 1.51
CA ALA A 8 -21.09 18.57 0.93
C ALA A 8 -21.06 17.49 2.04
N THR A 9 -22.24 17.15 2.55
CA THR A 9 -22.47 16.23 3.66
C THR A 9 -22.97 14.93 3.06
N SER A 10 -22.16 13.87 3.18
CA SER A 10 -22.43 12.44 2.93
C SER A 10 -23.06 11.99 1.59
N GLY A 11 -23.66 12.87 0.78
CA GLY A 11 -24.34 12.51 -0.48
C GLY A 11 -23.52 12.76 -1.75
N GLU A 12 -22.55 13.67 -1.72
CA GLU A 12 -21.67 13.92 -2.88
C GLU A 12 -20.63 12.82 -3.13
N TYR A 13 -20.64 11.75 -2.35
CA TYR A 13 -19.73 10.60 -2.54
C TYR A 13 -20.43 9.26 -2.32
N GLU A 14 -21.77 9.25 -2.18
CA GLU A 14 -22.55 8.00 -2.14
C GLU A 14 -22.44 7.28 -3.50
N TRP A 15 -22.32 8.03 -4.60
CA TRP A 15 -22.01 7.51 -5.94
C TRP A 15 -20.61 6.88 -6.04
N LEU A 16 -19.65 7.32 -5.20
CA LEU A 16 -18.26 6.83 -5.20
C LEU A 16 -18.16 5.35 -4.81
N LEU A 17 -19.22 4.78 -4.22
CA LEU A 17 -19.29 3.36 -3.87
C LEU A 17 -20.24 2.56 -4.77
N GLU A 18 -21.23 3.21 -5.37
CA GLU A 18 -22.23 2.54 -6.21
C GLU A 18 -21.81 2.44 -7.69
N GLU A 19 -20.97 3.36 -8.18
CA GLU A 19 -20.61 3.45 -9.59
C GLU A 19 -19.21 2.90 -9.91
N TRP A 20 -18.43 2.46 -8.92
CA TRP A 20 -17.07 1.98 -9.15
C TRP A 20 -17.04 0.58 -9.76
N ASP A 21 -16.48 0.49 -10.96
CA ASP A 21 -16.28 -0.77 -11.70
C ASP A 21 -15.27 -1.71 -11.00
N TYR A 22 -14.38 -1.15 -10.19
CA TYR A 22 -13.41 -1.84 -9.34
C TYR A 22 -13.21 -1.06 -8.05
N LEU A 23 -13.25 -1.76 -6.91
CA LEU A 23 -13.04 -1.21 -5.58
C LEU A 23 -12.28 -2.23 -4.72
N THR A 24 -11.20 -1.81 -4.08
CA THR A 24 -10.49 -2.57 -3.06
C THR A 24 -10.44 -1.82 -1.74
N ILE A 25 -10.54 -2.58 -0.65
CA ILE A 25 -10.22 -2.08 0.68
C ILE A 25 -8.74 -2.35 0.89
N GLU A 26 -7.95 -1.29 0.97
CA GLU A 26 -6.50 -1.38 1.11
C GLU A 26 -6.08 -1.56 2.57
N ASP A 27 -6.70 -0.80 3.47
CA ASP A 27 -6.41 -0.89 4.90
C ASP A 27 -7.59 -0.40 5.77
N VAL A 28 -7.60 -0.83 7.03
CA VAL A 28 -8.57 -0.41 8.04
C VAL A 28 -7.81 0.25 9.20
N ARG A 29 -8.23 1.45 9.59
CA ARG A 29 -7.62 2.18 10.70
C ARG A 29 -7.69 1.34 11.98
N ALA A 30 -6.66 1.44 12.83
CA ALA A 30 -6.52 0.62 14.03
C ALA A 30 -7.72 0.66 15.00
N ASP A 31 -8.49 1.76 15.01
CA ASP A 31 -9.70 1.89 15.83
C ASP A 31 -10.96 1.25 15.20
N GLY A 32 -10.85 0.73 13.98
CA GLY A 32 -11.91 0.09 13.22
C GLY A 32 -12.99 1.05 12.71
N LYS A 33 -12.76 2.38 12.77
CA LYS A 33 -13.79 3.38 12.43
C LYS A 33 -13.63 4.02 11.06
N SER A 34 -12.53 3.77 10.38
CA SER A 34 -12.34 4.20 9.01
C SER A 34 -11.52 3.20 8.23
N LEU A 35 -11.70 3.20 6.93
CA LEU A 35 -10.96 2.39 5.98
C LEU A 35 -10.46 3.28 4.85
N VAL A 36 -9.42 2.85 4.16
CA VAL A 36 -8.97 3.47 2.92
C VAL A 36 -9.24 2.51 1.77
N VAL A 37 -9.80 3.05 0.70
CA VAL A 37 -10.09 2.32 -0.54
C VAL A 37 -9.31 2.90 -1.68
N THR A 38 -9.06 2.05 -2.67
CA THR A 38 -8.73 2.50 -4.02
C THR A 38 -9.66 1.86 -5.03
N GLY A 39 -9.75 2.47 -6.20
CA GLY A 39 -10.61 1.96 -7.26
C GLY A 39 -10.85 2.93 -8.40
N ARG A 40 -11.75 2.55 -9.30
CA ARG A 40 -11.99 3.25 -10.56
C ARG A 40 -13.47 3.42 -10.82
N GLU A 41 -13.85 4.61 -11.26
CA GLU A 41 -15.23 4.94 -11.64
C GLU A 41 -15.67 4.14 -12.88
N ASP A 42 -14.95 4.26 -14.01
CA ASP A 42 -15.25 3.52 -15.25
C ASP A 42 -14.07 2.60 -15.62
N ARG A 43 -14.35 1.40 -16.15
CA ARG A 43 -13.35 0.55 -16.84
C ARG A 43 -12.58 1.27 -17.96
N ARG A 44 -13.12 2.36 -18.47
CA ARG A 44 -12.46 3.21 -19.48
C ARG A 44 -11.51 4.21 -18.85
N ASP A 45 -11.72 4.57 -17.59
CA ASP A 45 -10.77 5.39 -16.86
C ASP A 45 -9.53 4.56 -16.53
N ARG A 46 -8.39 5.17 -16.83
CA ARG A 46 -7.09 4.58 -16.53
C ARG A 46 -6.70 4.84 -15.09
N ASP A 47 -7.18 5.94 -14.55
CA ASP A 47 -6.72 6.51 -13.30
C ASP A 47 -7.53 5.87 -12.16
N GLU A 48 -6.81 5.46 -11.14
CA GLU A 48 -7.31 4.99 -9.87
C GLU A 48 -7.46 6.19 -8.93
N GLN A 49 -8.50 6.17 -8.11
CA GLN A 49 -8.73 7.16 -7.06
C GLN A 49 -8.55 6.50 -5.69
N ALA A 50 -8.02 7.26 -4.73
CA ALA A 50 -7.89 6.85 -3.34
C ALA A 50 -8.81 7.69 -2.45
N ALA A 51 -9.54 7.04 -1.53
CA ALA A 51 -10.43 7.71 -0.60
C ALA A 51 -10.40 7.08 0.79
N ALA A 52 -10.54 7.90 1.84
CA ALA A 52 -10.81 7.44 3.19
C ALA A 52 -12.32 7.46 3.45
N ILE A 53 -12.86 6.40 4.03
CA ILE A 53 -14.28 6.25 4.33
C ILE A 53 -14.43 5.90 5.80
N SER A 54 -15.26 6.65 6.50
CA SER A 54 -15.58 6.43 7.91
C SER A 54 -16.87 5.62 8.06
N VAL A 55 -17.00 4.90 9.17
CA VAL A 55 -18.19 4.09 9.49
C VAL A 55 -19.47 4.92 9.67
N ASP A 56 -19.35 6.24 9.84
CA ASP A 56 -20.48 7.16 9.87
C ASP A 56 -20.97 7.58 8.47
N GLY A 57 -20.35 7.05 7.42
CA GLY A 57 -20.68 7.35 6.02
C GLY A 57 -19.99 8.59 5.46
N SER A 58 -19.15 9.28 6.24
CA SER A 58 -18.32 10.35 5.70
C SER A 58 -17.16 9.80 4.87
N SER A 59 -16.80 10.51 3.81
CA SER A 59 -15.66 10.17 2.97
C SER A 59 -14.79 11.39 2.67
N GLU A 60 -13.53 11.13 2.38
CA GLU A 60 -12.54 12.12 1.98
C GLU A 60 -11.74 11.59 0.81
N PHE A 61 -11.77 12.34 -0.30
CA PHE A 61 -10.87 12.11 -1.43
C PHE A 61 -9.42 12.41 -1.01
N ILE A 62 -8.51 11.48 -1.32
CA ILE A 62 -7.09 11.57 -0.98
C ILE A 62 -6.31 12.02 -2.20
N ASP A 63 -6.38 11.26 -3.29
CA ASP A 63 -5.58 11.49 -4.50
C ASP A 63 -6.10 10.69 -5.71
N GLU A 64 -5.56 10.98 -6.88
CA GLU A 64 -5.81 10.29 -8.15
C GLU A 64 -4.49 10.05 -8.90
N ALA A 65 -4.31 8.83 -9.42
CA ALA A 65 -3.08 8.40 -10.12
C ALA A 65 -3.37 7.23 -11.08
N ASP A 66 -2.49 6.95 -12.05
CA ASP A 66 -2.55 5.79 -12.95
C ASP A 66 -2.78 4.47 -12.19
N SER A 67 -2.10 4.33 -11.05
CA SER A 67 -2.32 3.26 -10.07
C SER A 67 -1.67 3.58 -8.73
N PHE A 68 -2.20 2.97 -7.68
CA PHE A 68 -1.65 3.02 -6.33
C PHE A 68 -1.00 1.71 -5.90
N GLY A 69 -0.09 1.81 -4.92
CA GLY A 69 0.41 0.67 -4.17
C GLY A 69 0.76 1.02 -2.73
N TYR A 70 0.81 -0.01 -1.89
CA TYR A 70 1.16 0.09 -0.47
C TYR A 70 0.35 1.17 0.28
N VAL A 71 -0.94 1.27 -0.03
CA VAL A 71 -1.87 2.19 0.62
C VAL A 71 -2.21 1.66 2.00
N ARG A 72 -1.93 2.44 3.05
CA ARG A 72 -2.17 2.02 4.44
C ARG A 72 -2.27 3.20 5.40
N TYR A 73 -2.90 2.99 6.55
CA TYR A 73 -2.80 3.92 7.66
C TYR A 73 -1.41 3.86 8.31
N LEU A 74 -0.87 5.02 8.66
CA LEU A 74 0.24 5.09 9.60
C LEU A 74 -0.30 4.81 11.01
N LYS A 75 0.34 3.89 11.72
CA LYS A 75 -0.15 3.28 12.96
C LYS A 75 -0.67 4.31 13.97
N ASP A 76 -1.91 4.10 14.43
CA ASP A 76 -2.63 4.92 15.42
C ASP A 76 -2.81 6.41 15.05
N GLU A 77 -2.47 6.78 13.82
CA GLU A 77 -2.56 8.15 13.31
C GLU A 77 -3.66 8.27 12.26
N ASN A 78 -4.22 9.48 12.14
CA ASN A 78 -5.16 9.80 11.06
C ASN A 78 -4.40 10.19 9.79
N ILE A 79 -3.38 9.40 9.43
CA ILE A 79 -2.49 9.63 8.29
C ILE A 79 -2.55 8.39 7.41
N VAL A 80 -2.82 8.60 6.13
CA VAL A 80 -2.71 7.59 5.09
C VAL A 80 -1.39 7.79 4.36
N MET A 81 -0.72 6.68 4.11
CA MET A 81 0.49 6.59 3.34
C MET A 81 0.22 5.76 2.09
N TYR A 82 0.72 6.20 0.95
CA TYR A 82 0.50 5.51 -0.33
C TYR A 82 1.61 5.85 -1.33
N THR A 83 1.75 5.01 -2.35
CA THR A 83 2.66 5.23 -3.48
C THR A 83 1.86 5.33 -4.76
N SER A 84 2.05 6.40 -5.54
CA SER A 84 1.55 6.53 -6.92
C SER A 84 2.61 6.08 -7.93
N TYR A 85 2.16 5.70 -9.12
CA TYR A 85 3.01 5.14 -10.19
C TYR A 85 2.91 5.86 -11.54
N ASP A 86 2.53 7.14 -11.56
CA ASP A 86 2.34 7.92 -12.80
C ASP A 86 3.63 8.04 -13.62
N ASP A 87 4.72 8.47 -12.97
CA ASP A 87 6.02 8.74 -13.60
C ASP A 87 7.18 8.02 -12.89
N GLY A 88 6.87 6.88 -12.26
CA GLY A 88 7.75 6.17 -11.34
C GLY A 88 7.18 6.16 -9.93
N ALA A 89 7.95 5.69 -8.95
CA ALA A 89 7.45 5.56 -7.59
C ALA A 89 7.54 6.89 -6.83
N THR A 90 6.39 7.52 -6.60
CA THR A 90 6.27 8.68 -5.70
C THR A 90 5.39 8.32 -4.53
N THR A 91 5.83 8.68 -3.35
CA THR A 91 5.31 8.16 -2.10
C THR A 91 4.94 9.31 -1.20
N TYR A 92 3.70 9.27 -0.69
CA TYR A 92 3.03 10.40 -0.07
C TYR A 92 2.56 10.06 1.34
N GLN A 93 2.42 11.11 2.13
CA GLN A 93 1.66 11.10 3.37
C GLN A 93 0.53 12.12 3.29
N HIS A 94 -0.68 11.69 3.59
CA HIS A 94 -1.84 12.56 3.68
C HIS A 94 -2.50 12.43 5.04
N LYS A 95 -2.75 13.56 5.69
CA LYS A 95 -3.47 13.58 6.97
C LYS A 95 -4.95 13.73 6.70
N ILE A 96 -5.74 12.71 7.04
CA ILE A 96 -7.20 12.73 6.90
C ILE A 96 -7.79 13.85 7.75
N GLY A 97 -8.72 14.59 7.16
CA GLY A 97 -9.33 15.81 7.67
C GLY A 97 -8.49 17.06 7.44
N SER A 98 -7.31 16.93 6.81
CA SER A 98 -6.48 18.07 6.45
C SER A 98 -6.99 18.73 5.18
N ARG A 99 -6.80 20.05 5.10
CA ARG A 99 -7.03 20.83 3.87
C ARG A 99 -5.76 21.02 3.05
N THR A 100 -4.65 20.45 3.51
CA THR A 100 -3.37 20.50 2.80
C THR A 100 -3.31 19.37 1.78
N GLN A 101 -2.58 19.60 0.70
CA GLN A 101 -2.25 18.54 -0.24
C GLN A 101 -1.39 17.45 0.45
N PRO A 102 -1.42 16.22 -0.10
CA PRO A 102 -0.48 15.17 0.28
C PRO A 102 0.97 15.64 0.19
N THR A 103 1.79 15.19 1.13
CA THR A 103 3.22 15.56 1.21
C THR A 103 4.07 14.42 0.65
N VAL A 104 4.93 14.72 -0.33
CA VAL A 104 5.92 13.76 -0.85
C VAL A 104 6.96 13.46 0.22
N VAL A 105 7.17 12.18 0.52
CA VAL A 105 8.20 11.71 1.46
C VAL A 105 9.26 10.84 0.79
N TYR A 106 8.99 10.33 -0.41
CA TYR A 106 9.96 9.67 -1.27
C TYR A 106 9.54 9.82 -2.73
N GLU A 107 10.51 10.01 -3.62
CA GLU A 107 10.30 10.14 -5.06
C GLU A 107 11.53 9.63 -5.80
N ASP A 108 11.33 8.67 -6.70
CA ASP A 108 12.38 8.20 -7.60
C ASP A 108 11.76 7.63 -8.89
N SER A 109 11.98 8.34 -10.00
CA SER A 109 11.46 7.95 -11.31
C SER A 109 12.12 6.69 -11.89
N ALA A 110 13.27 6.27 -11.35
CA ALA A 110 13.93 5.03 -11.74
C ALA A 110 13.35 3.81 -11.00
N VAL A 111 12.65 4.01 -9.90
CA VAL A 111 12.06 2.94 -9.09
C VAL A 111 10.65 2.64 -9.57
N LYS A 112 10.37 1.34 -9.75
CA LYS A 112 9.06 0.85 -10.22
C LYS A 112 8.11 0.49 -9.09
N HIS A 113 8.64 0.20 -7.91
CA HIS A 113 7.85 -0.13 -6.74
C HIS A 113 8.52 0.48 -5.51
N ALA A 114 7.79 1.26 -4.74
CA ALA A 114 8.21 1.69 -3.42
C ALA A 114 7.09 1.34 -2.45
N GLY A 115 7.47 0.99 -1.23
CA GLY A 115 6.54 0.77 -0.14
C GLY A 115 7.21 1.23 1.14
N TRP A 116 7.01 0.48 2.22
CA TRP A 116 7.38 0.98 3.54
C TRP A 116 7.75 -0.14 4.50
N ASP A 117 8.63 0.17 5.46
CA ASP A 117 8.93 -0.73 6.56
C ASP A 117 7.86 -0.69 7.67
N ALA A 118 8.04 -1.50 8.71
CA ALA A 118 7.13 -1.53 9.86
C ALA A 118 7.10 -0.22 10.69
N ASN A 119 8.07 0.67 10.49
CA ASN A 119 8.19 1.96 11.17
C ASN A 119 7.64 3.12 10.33
N GLY A 120 7.12 2.84 9.13
CA GLY A 120 6.63 3.86 8.21
C GLY A 120 7.71 4.63 7.46
N GLN A 121 8.94 4.10 7.41
CA GLN A 121 9.99 4.65 6.55
C GLN A 121 9.82 4.12 5.12
N PRO A 122 9.95 4.98 4.09
CA PRO A 122 9.81 4.56 2.70
C PRO A 122 10.97 3.62 2.31
N VAL A 123 10.65 2.56 1.59
CA VAL A 123 11.61 1.55 1.09
C VAL A 123 11.38 1.35 -0.39
N ALA A 124 12.42 1.54 -1.19
CA ALA A 124 12.40 1.27 -2.62
C ALA A 124 12.64 -0.21 -2.89
N PHE A 125 11.76 -0.82 -3.68
CA PHE A 125 11.98 -2.15 -4.25
C PHE A 125 12.56 -1.98 -5.65
N ILE A 126 13.82 -2.35 -5.85
CA ILE A 126 14.47 -2.32 -7.16
C ILE A 126 14.39 -3.74 -7.74
N PRO A 127 13.48 -4.02 -8.70
CA PRO A 127 13.43 -5.33 -9.33
C PRO A 127 14.75 -5.54 -10.09
N GLY A 128 15.57 -6.49 -9.64
CA GLY A 128 16.83 -6.85 -10.29
C GLY A 128 18.12 -6.67 -9.48
N ARG A 129 18.07 -6.17 -8.23
CA ARG A 129 19.21 -6.33 -7.29
C ARG A 129 19.02 -7.45 -6.27
N ASP A 130 17.79 -7.92 -6.06
CA ASP A 130 17.44 -8.83 -4.96
C ASP A 130 17.23 -10.30 -5.37
N ILE A 131 17.16 -10.60 -6.67
CA ILE A 131 17.04 -12.01 -7.13
C ILE A 131 18.31 -12.82 -6.82
N ASN A 132 19.49 -12.19 -6.85
CA ASN A 132 20.73 -12.89 -6.51
C ASN A 132 20.82 -13.18 -5.00
N GLN A 133 20.31 -12.30 -4.13
CA GLN A 133 20.30 -12.58 -2.67
C GLN A 133 19.27 -13.65 -2.30
N TRP A 134 18.12 -13.69 -2.98
CA TRP A 134 17.15 -14.76 -2.81
C TRP A 134 17.66 -16.12 -3.34
N MET A 135 18.30 -16.14 -4.52
CA MET A 135 18.91 -17.37 -5.06
C MET A 135 20.10 -17.85 -4.21
N GLU A 136 20.90 -16.95 -3.67
CA GLU A 136 21.99 -17.30 -2.74
C GLU A 136 21.44 -17.89 -1.43
N GLN A 137 20.29 -17.39 -0.95
CA GLN A 137 19.64 -17.89 0.25
C GLN A 137 18.97 -19.26 0.04
N GLU A 138 18.29 -19.49 -1.09
CA GLU A 138 17.75 -20.82 -1.43
C GLU A 138 18.88 -21.85 -1.64
N ALA A 139 19.97 -21.47 -2.31
CA ALA A 139 21.13 -22.33 -2.49
C ALA A 139 21.82 -22.68 -1.15
N TYR A 140 21.88 -21.73 -0.21
CA TYR A 140 22.38 -21.98 1.15
C TYR A 140 21.51 -22.99 1.90
N TYR A 141 20.17 -22.87 1.83
CA TYR A 141 19.27 -23.80 2.50
C TYR A 141 19.29 -25.20 1.87
N GLN A 142 19.39 -25.31 0.54
CA GLN A 142 19.53 -26.61 -0.13
C GLN A 142 20.84 -27.31 0.25
N ALA A 143 21.96 -26.58 0.30
CA ALA A 143 23.24 -27.14 0.74
C ALA A 143 23.20 -27.60 2.21
N ALA A 144 22.52 -26.86 3.08
CA ALA A 144 22.35 -27.23 4.49
C ALA A 144 21.44 -28.47 4.66
N GLU A 145 20.41 -28.63 3.83
CA GLU A 145 19.56 -29.83 3.84
C GLU A 145 20.30 -31.06 3.29
N GLU A 146 21.14 -30.91 2.27
CA GLU A 146 22.01 -31.99 1.78
C GLU A 146 23.05 -32.42 2.84
N GLU A 147 23.69 -31.46 3.53
CA GLU A 147 24.65 -31.75 4.60
C GLU A 147 23.96 -32.42 5.81
N ALA A 148 22.75 -31.97 6.18
CA ALA A 148 21.96 -32.61 7.25
C ALA A 148 21.44 -34.01 6.86
N ALA A 149 21.28 -34.29 5.57
CA ALA A 149 20.90 -35.62 5.08
C ALA A 149 22.09 -36.60 5.00
N GLU A 150 23.33 -36.09 5.03
CA GLU A 150 24.57 -36.89 5.00
C GLU A 150 25.13 -37.24 6.39
N GLU A 151 24.61 -36.67 7.48
CA GLU A 151 24.91 -37.18 8.83
C GLU A 151 24.21 -38.55 9.03
N PRO A 152 24.95 -39.67 9.13
CA PRO A 152 24.32 -40.92 9.49
C PRO A 152 23.73 -40.78 10.88
N ALA A 153 22.46 -41.17 11.03
CA ALA A 153 21.82 -41.33 12.33
C ALA A 153 22.74 -42.17 13.24
N ALA A 154 23.47 -41.51 14.13
CA ALA A 154 24.27 -42.18 15.14
C ALA A 154 23.29 -42.88 16.07
N GLU A 155 23.08 -44.17 15.81
CA GLU A 155 22.30 -45.07 16.64
C GLU A 155 22.75 -44.94 18.10
N GLU A 156 21.86 -44.45 18.94
CA GLU A 156 21.91 -44.56 20.39
C GLU A 156 21.88 -46.05 20.78
N ALA A 157 23.05 -46.68 20.86
CA ALA A 157 23.24 -47.94 21.56
C ALA A 157 23.22 -47.67 23.07
N TRP A 158 22.03 -47.71 23.68
CA TRP A 158 21.89 -47.86 25.13
C TRP A 158 21.74 -49.35 25.45
N ASP A 159 22.76 -49.91 26.11
CA ASP A 159 22.71 -51.19 26.84
C ASP A 159 21.81 -51.09 28.10
#